data_AF-A0A511MEI1-F1
#
_entry.id   AF-A0A511MEI1-F1
#
_cell.length_a   1.000
_cell.length_b   1.000
_cell.length_c   1.000
_cell.angle_alpha   90.00
_cell.angle_beta   90.00
_cell.angle_gamma   90.00
#
_symmetry.space_group_name_H-M   'P 1'
#
loop_
_entity.id
_entity.type
_entity.pdbx_description
1 polymer ?
#
loop_
_entity_poly.entity_id
_entity_poly.type
_entity_poly.pdbx_seq_one_letter_code
_entity_poly.pdbx_strand_id
1 'polypeptide(L)'
;MSNEHDDLVATLSVVTDRNHARIAKVLLLLDIPIKIEVSEDAQDAAAIDALLNARQLMRELPTHPVHEGVLNTAILDFLGGLTLTNTAFDNPGDAEWLLRAALLSMYRVNEQVSIAYGLLTGRISIEELDGPMD
;
A
#
# COMPACT_ATOMS: atom_id res chain seq x y z
N MET A 1 2.16 2.54 -31.65
CA MET A 1 1.42 2.89 -30.43
C MET A 1 1.49 1.78 -29.36
N SER A 2 2.50 0.88 -29.34
CA SER A 2 2.63 -0.11 -28.24
C SER A 2 3.47 0.39 -27.06
N ASN A 3 4.39 1.33 -27.27
CA ASN A 3 5.28 1.80 -26.20
C ASN A 3 4.57 2.35 -24.96
N GLU A 4 3.49 3.12 -25.09
CA GLU A 4 2.87 3.77 -23.91
C GLU A 4 2.18 2.77 -22.97
N HIS A 5 1.54 1.74 -23.51
CA HIS A 5 0.93 0.68 -22.71
C HIS A 5 2.00 -0.19 -22.05
N ASP A 6 3.03 -0.58 -22.81
CA ASP A 6 4.14 -1.37 -22.30
C ASP A 6 4.90 -0.60 -21.19
N ASP A 7 5.12 0.71 -21.37
CA ASP A 7 5.72 1.61 -20.38
C ASP A 7 4.84 1.74 -19.13
N LEU A 8 3.52 1.80 -19.28
CA LEU A 8 2.57 1.86 -18.17
C LEU A 8 2.61 0.58 -17.34
N VAL A 9 2.60 -0.59 -17.98
CA VAL A 9 2.69 -1.90 -17.32
C VAL A 9 4.02 -2.04 -16.57
N ALA A 10 5.13 -1.68 -17.22
CA ALA A 10 6.46 -1.72 -16.59
C ALA A 10 6.55 -0.77 -15.39
N THR A 11 6.03 0.45 -15.53
CA THR A 11 5.99 1.42 -14.43
C THR A 11 5.16 0.90 -13.27
N LEU A 12 3.98 0.35 -13.55
CA LEU A 12 3.09 -0.18 -12.53
C LEU A 12 3.76 -1.31 -11.74
N SER A 13 4.36 -2.29 -12.42
CA SER A 13 5.11 -3.39 -11.76
C SER A 13 6.18 -2.85 -10.80
N VAL A 14 7.04 -1.94 -11.26
CA VAL A 14 8.11 -1.37 -10.42
C VAL A 14 7.56 -0.64 -9.20
N VAL A 15 6.47 0.12 -9.37
CA VAL A 15 5.86 0.88 -8.26
C VAL A 15 5.17 -0.08 -7.28
N THR A 16 4.50 -1.11 -7.77
CA THR A 16 3.86 -2.16 -6.94
C THR A 16 4.88 -2.85 -6.04
N ASP A 17 5.98 -3.37 -6.59
CA ASP A 17 6.99 -4.07 -5.81
C ASP A 17 7.65 -3.15 -4.76
N ARG A 18 7.94 -1.91 -5.17
CA ARG A 18 8.49 -0.89 -4.27
C ARG A 18 7.54 -0.58 -3.12
N ASN A 19 6.25 -0.46 -3.41
CA ASN A 19 5.24 -0.17 -2.40
C ASN A 19 5.05 -1.34 -1.44
N HIS A 20 4.99 -2.56 -1.93
CA HIS A 20 4.95 -3.75 -1.10
C HIS A 20 6.12 -3.79 -0.12
N ALA A 21 7.35 -3.62 -0.63
CA ALA A 21 8.55 -3.58 0.20
C ALA A 21 8.53 -2.45 1.24
N ARG A 22 7.95 -1.30 0.91
CA ARG A 22 7.81 -0.17 1.85
C ARG A 22 6.76 -0.43 2.91
N ILE A 23 5.59 -0.96 2.54
CA ILE A 23 4.55 -1.36 3.49
C ILE A 23 5.15 -2.38 4.48
N ALA A 24 5.79 -3.43 3.97
CA ALA A 24 6.44 -4.44 4.80
C ALA A 24 7.44 -3.83 5.79
N LYS A 25 8.33 -2.93 5.32
CA LYS A 25 9.29 -2.24 6.19
C LYS A 25 8.64 -1.42 7.30
N VAL A 26 7.54 -0.72 6.99
CA VAL A 26 6.85 0.07 8.01
C VAL A 26 6.09 -0.81 8.99
N LEU A 27 5.48 -1.90 8.52
CA LEU A 27 4.83 -2.88 9.40
C LEU A 27 5.83 -3.56 10.35
N LEU A 28 7.08 -3.79 9.92
CA LEU A 28 8.15 -4.29 10.79
C LEU A 28 8.60 -3.32 11.88
N LEU A 29 8.21 -2.04 11.81
CA LEU A 29 8.42 -1.08 12.92
C LEU A 29 7.37 -1.22 14.01
N LEU A 30 6.25 -1.90 13.72
CA LEU A 30 5.21 -2.16 14.70
C LEU A 30 5.54 -3.43 15.47
N ASP A 31 5.24 -3.44 16.76
CA ASP A 31 5.37 -4.61 17.62
C ASP A 31 4.17 -5.57 17.40
N ILE A 32 4.04 -6.06 16.16
CA ILE A 32 2.96 -6.95 15.74
C ILE A 32 3.58 -8.33 15.44
N PRO A 33 2.99 -9.44 15.91
CA PRO A 33 3.54 -10.78 15.76
C PRO A 33 3.32 -11.34 14.34
N ILE A 34 3.85 -10.65 13.33
CA ILE A 34 3.75 -11.07 11.92
C ILE A 34 5.14 -11.20 11.33
N LYS A 35 5.34 -12.27 10.60
CA LYS A 35 6.45 -12.39 9.66
C LYS A 35 5.98 -11.87 8.31
N ILE A 36 6.35 -10.64 7.99
CA ILE A 36 6.17 -10.12 6.63
C ILE A 36 7.51 -10.29 5.92
N GLU A 37 7.56 -11.25 5.01
CA GLU A 37 8.68 -11.38 4.09
C GLU A 37 8.46 -10.41 2.93
N VAL A 38 9.52 -9.67 2.58
CA VAL A 38 9.49 -8.85 1.36
C VAL A 38 9.60 -9.81 0.18
N SER A 39 8.46 -10.20 -0.37
CA SER A 39 8.38 -11.03 -1.58
C SER A 39 9.03 -10.32 -2.77
N GLU A 40 9.69 -11.10 -3.63
CA GLU A 40 10.17 -10.65 -4.94
C GLU A 40 9.01 -10.38 -5.91
N ASP A 41 7.87 -11.04 -5.70
CA ASP A 41 6.62 -10.80 -6.42
C ASP A 41 5.55 -10.31 -5.44
N ALA A 42 5.20 -9.03 -5.54
CA ALA A 42 4.21 -8.40 -4.69
C ALA A 42 2.76 -8.83 -4.97
N GLN A 43 2.51 -9.56 -6.06
CA GLN A 43 1.21 -10.13 -6.41
C GLN A 43 1.04 -11.57 -5.91
N ASP A 44 2.09 -12.16 -5.33
CA ASP A 44 2.00 -13.50 -4.75
C ASP A 44 0.92 -13.57 -3.67
N ALA A 45 0.18 -14.67 -3.65
CA ALA A 45 -0.91 -14.89 -2.71
C ALA A 45 -0.42 -14.80 -1.26
N ALA A 46 0.78 -15.31 -0.97
CA ALA A 46 1.37 -15.22 0.37
C ALA A 46 1.65 -13.76 0.80
N ALA A 47 2.08 -12.91 -0.14
CA ALA A 47 2.30 -11.49 0.12
C ALA A 47 0.97 -10.76 0.42
N ILE A 48 -0.07 -11.05 -0.37
CA ILE A 48 -1.41 -10.51 -0.17
C ILE A 48 -1.99 -10.95 1.19
N ASP A 49 -1.90 -12.24 1.50
CA ASP A 49 -2.39 -12.81 2.76
C ASP A 49 -1.66 -12.22 3.97
N ALA A 50 -0.35 -11.98 3.87
CA ALA A 50 0.41 -11.32 4.92
C ALA A 50 -0.08 -9.89 5.20
N LEU A 51 -0.42 -9.13 4.16
CA LEU A 51 -0.98 -7.77 4.31
C LEU A 51 -2.39 -7.78 4.91
N LEU A 52 -3.23 -8.74 4.50
CA LEU A 52 -4.58 -8.91 5.07
C LEU A 52 -4.50 -9.27 6.56
N ASN A 53 -3.61 -10.19 6.93
CA ASN A 53 -3.36 -10.56 8.31
C ASN A 53 -2.81 -9.38 9.13
N ALA A 54 -1.90 -8.58 8.56
CA ALA A 54 -1.39 -7.37 9.21
C ALA A 54 -2.48 -6.37 9.53
N ARG A 55 -3.40 -6.16 8.59
CA ARG A 55 -4.57 -5.30 8.82
C ARG A 55 -5.50 -5.85 9.91
N GLN A 56 -5.67 -7.16 10.00
CA GLN A 56 -6.46 -7.78 11.07
C GLN A 56 -5.79 -7.58 12.44
N LEU A 57 -4.51 -7.90 12.55
CA LEU A 57 -3.78 -7.83 13.82
C LEU A 57 -3.61 -6.38 14.31
N MET A 58 -3.45 -5.41 13.43
CA MET A 58 -3.44 -3.99 13.82
C MET A 58 -4.73 -3.54 14.53
N ARG A 59 -5.87 -4.15 14.18
CA ARG A 59 -7.17 -3.90 14.84
C ARG A 59 -7.33 -4.62 16.16
N GLU A 60 -6.71 -5.79 16.29
CA GLU A 60 -6.81 -6.63 17.48
C GLU A 60 -5.82 -6.21 18.58
N LEU A 61 -4.71 -5.58 18.18
CA LEU A 61 -3.66 -5.11 19.08
C LEU A 61 -3.81 -3.63 19.43
N PRO A 62 -3.27 -3.18 20.57
CA PRO A 62 -3.29 -1.78 20.98
C PRO A 62 -2.36 -0.92 20.09
N THR A 63 -2.85 -0.59 18.90
CA THR A 63 -2.20 0.31 17.93
C THR A 63 -2.77 1.72 18.09
N HIS A 64 -1.93 2.76 17.99
CA HIS A 64 -2.43 4.13 17.99
C HIS A 64 -3.38 4.36 16.79
N PRO A 65 -4.57 4.96 16.97
CA PRO A 65 -5.58 5.08 15.91
C PRO A 65 -5.08 5.75 14.62
N VAL A 66 -4.19 6.74 14.75
CA VAL A 66 -3.59 7.43 13.60
C VAL A 66 -2.66 6.49 12.81
N HIS A 67 -1.83 5.69 13.50
CA HIS A 67 -0.96 4.71 12.83
C HIS A 67 -1.80 3.66 12.12
N GLU A 68 -2.81 3.13 12.82
CA GLU A 68 -3.76 2.17 12.26
C GLU A 68 -4.45 2.74 11.02
N GLY A 69 -4.97 3.97 11.09
CA GLY A 69 -5.69 4.62 9.99
C GLY A 69 -4.84 4.80 8.74
N VAL A 70 -3.62 5.33 8.88
CA VAL A 70 -2.72 5.58 7.73
C VAL A 70 -2.24 4.26 7.12
N LEU A 71 -1.86 3.28 7.95
CA LEU A 71 -1.40 1.98 7.45
C LEU A 71 -2.51 1.15 6.82
N ASN A 72 -3.70 1.13 7.42
CA ASN A 72 -4.85 0.47 6.82
C ASN A 72 -5.21 1.10 5.47
N THR A 73 -5.12 2.43 5.36
CA THR A 73 -5.35 3.13 4.10
C THR A 73 -4.30 2.72 3.06
N ALA A 74 -3.02 2.70 3.42
CA ALA A 74 -1.95 2.24 2.53
C ALA A 74 -2.17 0.79 2.05
N ILE A 75 -2.53 -0.13 2.94
CA ILE A 75 -2.79 -1.53 2.59
C ILE A 75 -4.02 -1.65 1.68
N LEU A 76 -5.11 -0.93 1.97
CA LEU A 76 -6.32 -0.98 1.15
C LEU A 76 -6.11 -0.37 -0.23
N ASP A 77 -5.39 0.76 -0.33
CA ASP A 77 -5.04 1.37 -1.61
C ASP A 77 -4.15 0.43 -2.44
N PHE A 78 -3.24 -0.30 -1.80
CA PHE A 78 -2.39 -1.28 -2.45
C PHE A 78 -3.20 -2.45 -3.01
N LEU A 79 -4.05 -3.08 -2.19
CA LEU A 79 -4.92 -4.18 -2.60
C LEU A 79 -5.94 -3.75 -3.67
N GLY A 80 -6.46 -2.52 -3.56
CA GLY A 80 -7.33 -1.92 -4.57
C GLY A 80 -6.61 -1.75 -5.90
N GLY A 81 -5.37 -1.27 -5.89
CA GLY A 81 -4.53 -1.17 -7.08
C GLY A 81 -4.27 -2.54 -7.72
N LEU A 82 -3.93 -3.57 -6.94
CA LEU A 82 -3.77 -4.95 -7.45
C LEU A 82 -5.07 -5.47 -8.09
N THR A 83 -6.21 -5.21 -7.46
CA THR A 83 -7.52 -5.62 -8.00
C THR A 83 -7.80 -4.96 -9.34
N LEU A 84 -7.50 -3.66 -9.47
CA LEU A 84 -7.64 -2.92 -10.74
C LEU A 84 -6.71 -3.47 -11.82
N THR A 85 -5.46 -3.79 -11.48
CA THR A 85 -4.50 -4.42 -12.40
C THR A 85 -5.00 -5.76 -12.90
N ASN A 86 -5.48 -6.64 -12.01
CA ASN A 86 -6.04 -7.94 -12.40
C ASN A 86 -7.27 -7.78 -13.28
N THR A 87 -8.16 -6.84 -12.93
CA THR A 87 -9.35 -6.54 -13.73
C THR A 87 -8.99 -6.04 -15.14
N ALA A 88 -7.90 -5.29 -15.29
CA ALA A 88 -7.42 -4.82 -16.58
C ALA A 88 -7.00 -5.97 -17.50
N PHE A 89 -6.37 -7.01 -16.95
CA PHE A 89 -5.99 -8.20 -17.71
C PHE A 89 -7.20 -9.01 -18.17
N ASP A 90 -8.25 -9.07 -17.35
CA ASP A 90 -9.50 -9.76 -17.68
C ASP A 90 -10.40 -8.95 -18.65
N ASN A 91 -10.20 -7.62 -18.74
CA ASN A 91 -11.02 -6.72 -19.55
C ASN A 91 -10.16 -5.84 -20.48
N PRO A 92 -9.64 -6.38 -21.60
CA PRO A 92 -8.71 -5.68 -22.48
C PRO A 92 -9.25 -4.36 -23.06
N GLY A 93 -10.57 -4.25 -23.26
CA GLY A 93 -11.22 -3.03 -23.77
C GLY A 93 -11.14 -1.84 -22.81
N ASP A 94 -10.93 -2.11 -21.53
CA ASP A 94 -10.87 -1.14 -20.43
C ASP A 94 -9.48 -1.07 -19.79
N ALA A 95 -8.53 -1.86 -20.29
CA ALA A 95 -7.25 -2.10 -19.62
C ALA A 95 -6.45 -0.82 -19.36
N GLU A 96 -6.42 0.11 -20.32
CA GLU A 96 -5.59 1.31 -20.17
C GLU A 96 -6.06 2.21 -19.00
N TRP A 97 -7.36 2.49 -18.90
CA TRP A 97 -7.85 3.34 -17.81
C TRP A 97 -7.76 2.63 -16.46
N LEU A 98 -7.98 1.31 -16.43
CA LEU A 98 -7.82 0.49 -15.22
C LEU A 98 -6.37 0.48 -14.73
N LEU A 99 -5.40 0.33 -15.63
CA LEU A 99 -3.97 0.38 -15.29
C LEU A 99 -3.55 1.79 -14.82
N ARG A 100 -4.08 2.86 -15.43
CA ARG A 100 -3.85 4.23 -14.95
C ARG A 100 -4.44 4.46 -13.56
N ALA A 101 -5.65 3.94 -13.30
CA ALA A 101 -6.27 4.01 -11.98
C ALA A 101 -5.46 3.21 -10.95
N ALA A 102 -5.00 2.00 -11.30
CA ALA A 102 -4.12 1.20 -10.45
C ALA A 102 -2.83 1.95 -10.11
N LEU A 103 -2.22 2.62 -11.09
CA LEU A 103 -1.02 3.43 -10.87
C LEU A 103 -1.27 4.62 -9.92
N LEU A 104 -2.41 5.30 -10.04
CA LEU A 104 -2.80 6.36 -9.11
C LEU A 104 -2.97 5.84 -7.68
N SER A 105 -3.61 4.67 -7.51
CA SER A 105 -3.69 3.99 -6.21
C SER A 105 -2.30 3.72 -5.65
N MET A 106 -1.38 3.21 -6.47
CA MET A 106 0.00 2.94 -6.06
C MET A 106 0.78 4.22 -5.69
N TYR A 107 0.55 5.36 -6.33
CA TYR A 107 1.14 6.61 -5.88
C TYR A 107 0.61 7.06 -4.52
N ARG A 108 -0.70 6.90 -4.29
CA ARG A 108 -1.31 7.19 -2.99
C ARG A 108 -0.77 6.28 -1.89
N VAL A 109 -0.54 4.99 -2.18
CA VAL A 109 0.15 4.08 -1.23
C VAL A 109 1.49 4.66 -0.79
N ASN A 110 2.31 5.13 -1.72
CA ASN A 110 3.61 5.70 -1.38
C ASN A 110 3.50 6.91 -0.43
N GLU A 111 2.52 7.79 -0.64
CA GLU A 111 2.27 8.94 0.23
C GLU A 111 1.85 8.49 1.64
N GLN A 112 0.89 7.56 1.73
CA GLN A 112 0.40 7.03 3.01
C GLN A 112 1.51 6.33 3.79
N VAL A 113 2.31 5.50 3.12
CA VAL A 113 3.44 4.81 3.77
C VAL A 113 4.51 5.79 4.24
N SER A 114 4.73 6.89 3.51
CA SER A 114 5.67 7.94 3.92
C SER A 114 5.17 8.67 5.17
N ILE A 115 3.87 8.95 5.27
CA ILE A 115 3.25 9.53 6.47
C ILE A 115 3.36 8.55 7.63
N ALA A 116 2.99 7.29 7.45
CA ALA A 116 3.06 6.26 8.50
C ALA A 116 4.48 6.11 9.05
N TYR A 117 5.48 6.06 8.16
CA TYR A 117 6.88 6.04 8.57
C TYR A 117 7.28 7.30 9.34
N GLY A 118 6.85 8.48 8.88
CA GLY A 118 7.11 9.75 9.56
C GLY A 118 6.55 9.79 10.98
N LEU A 119 5.33 9.31 11.17
CA LEU A 119 4.68 9.20 12.48
C LEU A 119 5.40 8.21 13.40
N LEU A 120 5.66 6.99 12.91
CA LEU A 120 6.31 5.93 13.68
C LEU A 120 7.76 6.24 14.07
N THR A 121 8.43 7.09 13.29
CA THR A 121 9.80 7.52 13.58
C THR A 121 9.89 8.88 14.29
N GLY A 122 8.75 9.46 14.66
CA GLY A 122 8.69 10.75 15.35
C GLY A 122 9.13 11.96 14.51
N ARG A 123 9.16 11.82 13.17
CA ARG A 123 9.47 12.91 12.24
C ARG A 123 8.26 13.79 11.94
N ILE A 124 7.06 13.27 12.15
CA ILE A 124 5.78 13.98 12.06
C ILE A 124 5.15 13.91 13.45
N SER A 125 4.78 15.04 14.05
CA SER A 125 4.08 15.03 15.33
C SER A 125 2.60 14.73 15.10
N ILE A 126 1.99 13.94 15.98
CA ILE A 126 0.55 13.65 15.95
C ILE A 126 -0.25 14.92 16.30
N GLU A 127 0.34 15.85 17.07
CA GLU A 127 -0.25 17.14 17.43
C GLU A 127 -0.47 18.07 16.21
N GLU A 128 0.20 17.81 15.08
CA GLU A 128 -0.01 18.54 13.83
C GLU A 128 -1.26 18.06 13.07
N LEU A 129 -1.81 16.88 13.40
CA LEU A 129 -2.99 16.29 12.78
C LEU A 129 -4.28 16.63 13.53
N ASP A 130 -4.17 16.85 14.84
CA ASP A 130 -5.23 17.42 15.68
C ASP A 130 -5.08 18.95 15.70
N GLY A 131 -5.41 19.60 14.58
CA GLY A 131 -5.62 21.05 14.59
C GLY A 131 -6.62 21.45 15.71
N PRO A 132 -6.63 22.71 16.20
CA PRO A 132 -7.42 23.09 17.35
C PRO A 132 -8.86 22.66 17.16
N MET A 133 -9.29 21.66 17.92
CA MET A 133 -10.69 21.29 18.04
C MET A 133 -11.34 22.34 18.95
N ASP A 134 -11.69 23.47 18.35
CA ASP A 134 -12.62 24.45 18.93
C ASP A 134 -14.07 23.99 18.74
#